data_AF-A0A6M5YZ55-F1
#
_entry.id   AF-A0A6M5YZ55-F1
#
_cell.length_a   1.000
_cell.length_b   1.000
_cell.length_c   1.000
_cell.angle_alpha   90.00
_cell.angle_beta   90.00
_cell.angle_gamma   90.00
#
_symmetry.space_group_name_H-M   'P 1'
#
loop_
_entity.id
_entity.type
_entity.pdbx_description
1 polymer ?
#
loop_
_entity_poly.entity_id
_entity_poly.type
_entity_poly.pdbx_seq_one_letter_code
_entity_poly.pdbx_strand_id
1 'polypeptide(L)'
;MTAVTSRADFEKLIELRMKEAKFLLDQHAWDGAYYLAGYAVEFALKVRIISQLMKSDSLPEKKFAENFYKHELTLLRKLADLDDEMDNDAAVRPLWDVVKDWSEQRRYEIGRKEQEATDLYDAIEKGVLPWIKARW
;
A
#
# COMPACT_ATOMS: atom_id res chain seq x y z
N MET A 1 12.31 -7.83 -18.79
CA MET A 1 11.50 -7.71 -17.57
C MET A 1 12.29 -8.32 -16.43
N THR A 2 12.45 -7.60 -15.32
CA THR A 2 13.13 -8.08 -14.11
C THR A 2 12.10 -8.22 -13.00
N ALA A 3 12.22 -9.26 -12.20
CA ALA A 3 11.43 -9.39 -10.98
C ALA A 3 11.79 -8.26 -10.00
N VAL A 4 10.84 -7.86 -9.15
CA VAL A 4 11.10 -6.96 -8.03
C VAL A 4 12.02 -7.67 -7.05
N THR A 5 13.21 -7.12 -6.81
CA THR A 5 14.19 -7.72 -5.89
C THR A 5 14.73 -6.74 -4.86
N SER A 6 14.37 -5.46 -4.95
CA SER A 6 14.92 -4.42 -4.10
C SER A 6 13.88 -3.42 -3.60
N ARG A 7 14.24 -2.70 -2.53
CA ARG A 7 13.51 -1.54 -2.03
C ARG A 7 13.25 -0.51 -3.15
N ALA A 8 14.28 -0.21 -3.95
CA ALA A 8 14.19 0.77 -5.03
C ALA A 8 13.19 0.35 -6.13
N ASP A 9 13.01 -0.96 -6.34
CA ASP A 9 11.99 -1.45 -7.29
C ASP A 9 10.57 -1.25 -6.76
N PHE A 10 10.34 -1.44 -5.46
CA PHE A 10 9.06 -1.10 -4.83
C PHE A 10 8.78 0.40 -4.90
N GLU A 11 9.78 1.25 -4.63
CA GLU A 11 9.62 2.71 -4.75
C GLU A 11 9.21 3.13 -6.18
N LYS A 12 9.85 2.56 -7.20
CA LYS A 12 9.44 2.79 -8.61
C LYS A 12 8.03 2.29 -8.89
N LEU A 13 7.65 1.14 -8.34
CA LEU A 13 6.30 0.59 -8.52
C LEU A 13 5.23 1.44 -7.84
N ILE A 14 5.52 2.05 -6.68
CA ILE A 14 4.59 2.99 -6.03
C ILE A 14 4.25 4.13 -7.00
N GLU A 15 5.28 4.78 -7.56
CA GLU A 15 5.09 5.90 -8.51
C GLU A 15 4.36 5.45 -9.78
N LEU A 16 4.73 4.28 -10.32
CA LEU A 16 4.07 3.72 -11.50
C LEU A 16 2.59 3.44 -11.25
N ARG A 17 2.25 2.77 -10.15
CA ARG A 17 0.88 2.37 -9.83
C ARG A 17 0.00 3.56 -9.51
N MET A 18 0.51 4.56 -8.78
CA MET A 18 -0.25 5.80 -8.55
C MET A 18 -0.52 6.55 -9.85
N LYS A 19 0.48 6.66 -10.74
CA LYS A 19 0.30 7.28 -12.05
C LYS A 19 -0.74 6.55 -12.92
N GLU A 20 -0.68 5.23 -12.98
CA GLU A 20 -1.64 4.42 -13.74
C GLU A 20 -3.03 4.49 -13.14
N ALA A 21 -3.16 4.40 -11.81
CA ALA A 21 -4.42 4.53 -11.11
C ALA A 21 -5.07 5.88 -11.39
N LYS A 22 -4.30 6.97 -11.34
CA LYS A 22 -4.78 8.32 -11.67
C LYS A 22 -5.27 8.41 -13.11
N PHE A 23 -4.50 7.89 -14.06
CA PHE A 23 -4.87 7.86 -15.47
C PHE A 23 -6.19 7.12 -15.69
N LEU A 24 -6.36 5.94 -15.06
CA LEU A 24 -7.59 5.16 -15.15
C LEU A 24 -8.78 5.89 -14.51
N LEU A 25 -8.57 6.53 -13.37
CA LEU A 25 -9.59 7.33 -12.70
C LEU A 25 -10.08 8.47 -13.62
N ASP A 26 -9.15 9.20 -14.24
CA ASP A 26 -9.48 10.29 -15.18
C ASP A 26 -10.21 9.82 -16.45
N GLN A 27 -10.10 8.54 -16.79
CA GLN A 27 -10.79 7.92 -17.92
C GLN A 27 -12.06 7.17 -17.52
N HIS A 28 -12.52 7.33 -16.27
CA HIS A 28 -13.70 6.64 -15.73
C HIS A 28 -13.58 5.11 -15.65
N ALA A 29 -12.35 4.58 -15.63
CA ALA A 29 -12.05 3.16 -15.51
C ALA A 29 -11.90 2.76 -14.04
N TRP A 30 -13.01 2.78 -13.30
CA TRP A 30 -13.06 2.68 -11.83
C TRP A 30 -12.46 1.41 -11.24
N ASP A 31 -12.83 0.25 -11.80
CA ASP A 31 -12.34 -1.05 -11.34
C ASP A 31 -10.80 -1.12 -11.41
N GLY A 32 -10.24 -0.66 -12.53
CA GLY A 32 -8.80 -0.63 -12.75
C GLY A 32 -8.08 0.39 -11.88
N ALA A 33 -8.66 1.59 -11.72
CA ALA A 33 -8.10 2.63 -10.86
C ALA A 33 -8.01 2.15 -9.40
N TYR A 34 -9.11 1.60 -8.86
CA TYR A 34 -9.17 1.07 -7.50
C TYR A 34 -8.18 -0.08 -7.31
N TYR A 35 -8.12 -1.01 -8.26
CA TYR A 35 -7.22 -2.16 -8.21
C TYR A 35 -5.76 -1.72 -8.17
N LEU A 36 -5.33 -0.82 -9.05
CA LEU A 36 -3.92 -0.41 -9.10
C LEU A 36 -3.53 0.49 -7.93
N ALA A 37 -4.43 1.36 -7.44
CA ALA A 37 -4.12 2.29 -6.36
C ALA A 37 -3.68 1.57 -5.08
N GLY A 38 -4.39 0.51 -4.67
CA GLY A 38 -4.10 -0.18 -3.41
C GLY A 38 -2.73 -0.87 -3.36
N TYR A 39 -2.16 -1.26 -4.50
CA TYR A 39 -0.78 -1.77 -4.55
C TYR A 39 0.24 -0.74 -4.07
N ALA A 40 -0.01 0.56 -4.24
CA ALA A 40 0.91 1.59 -3.76
C ALA A 40 1.06 1.55 -2.24
N VAL A 41 -0.02 1.22 -1.51
CA VAL A 41 0.02 1.05 -0.04
C VAL A 41 0.81 -0.20 0.33
N GLU A 42 0.52 -1.33 -0.32
CA GLU A 42 1.26 -2.58 -0.10
C GLU A 42 2.77 -2.38 -0.27
N PHE A 43 3.17 -1.75 -1.36
CA PHE A 43 4.58 -1.51 -1.67
C PHE A 43 5.21 -0.53 -0.70
N ALA A 44 4.50 0.52 -0.27
CA ALA A 44 5.01 1.46 0.73
C ALA A 44 5.26 0.78 2.09
N LEU A 45 4.36 -0.11 2.52
CA LEU A 45 4.55 -0.91 3.74
C LEU A 45 5.74 -1.85 3.60
N LYS A 46 5.90 -2.51 2.44
CA LYS A 46 7.07 -3.36 2.15
C LYS A 46 8.38 -2.56 2.17
N VAL A 47 8.41 -1.35 1.62
CA VAL A 47 9.56 -0.44 1.72
C VAL A 47 9.89 -0.14 3.18
N ARG A 48 8.90 0.23 4.00
CA ARG A 48 9.08 0.48 5.43
C ARG A 48 9.67 -0.73 6.17
N ILE A 49 9.14 -1.93 5.91
CA ILE A 49 9.65 -3.18 6.50
C ILE A 49 11.11 -3.41 6.12
N ILE A 50 11.47 -3.27 4.85
CA ILE A 50 12.86 -3.44 4.39
C ILE A 50 13.77 -2.43 5.10
N SER A 51 13.36 -1.17 5.22
CA SER A 51 14.13 -0.14 5.92
C SER A 51 14.38 -0.43 7.39
N GLN A 52 13.44 -1.09 8.08
CA GLN A 52 13.63 -1.54 9.46
C GLN A 52 14.65 -2.67 9.53
N LEU A 53 14.53 -3.67 8.65
CA LEU A 53 15.46 -4.79 8.60
C LEU A 53 16.89 -4.33 8.29
N MET A 54 17.08 -3.33 7.42
CA MET A 54 18.39 -2.76 7.11
C MET A 54 19.07 -2.07 8.30
N LYS A 55 18.32 -1.73 9.35
CA LYS A 55 18.85 -1.13 10.60
C LYS A 55 19.12 -2.17 11.69
N SER A 56 18.76 -3.43 11.45
CA SER A 56 18.93 -4.52 12.41
C SER A 56 20.11 -5.42 12.04
N ASP A 57 20.89 -5.82 13.03
CA ASP A 57 21.94 -6.85 12.86
C ASP A 57 21.38 -8.28 13.01
N SER A 58 20.09 -8.44 13.29
CA SER A 58 19.42 -9.74 13.45
C SER A 58 18.78 -10.22 12.14
N LEU A 59 18.83 -11.54 11.92
CA LEU A 59 18.08 -12.17 10.83
C LEU A 59 16.59 -12.25 11.20
N PRO A 60 15.68 -11.92 10.27
CA PRO A 60 14.25 -12.06 10.51
C PRO A 60 13.86 -13.54 10.69
N GLU A 61 12.90 -13.80 11.57
CA GLU A 61 12.32 -15.13 11.71
C GLU A 61 11.62 -15.57 10.42
N LYS A 62 11.56 -16.88 10.17
CA LYS A 62 10.94 -17.43 8.95
C LYS A 62 9.51 -16.93 8.73
N LYS A 63 8.72 -16.85 9.80
CA LYS A 63 7.32 -16.39 9.76
C LYS A 63 7.21 -14.91 9.37
N PHE A 64 8.21 -14.09 9.75
CA PHE A 64 8.29 -12.69 9.31
C PHE A 64 8.46 -12.62 7.80
N ALA A 65 9.41 -13.38 7.25
CA ALA A 65 9.64 -13.43 5.81
C ALA A 65 8.41 -13.97 5.05
N GLU A 66 7.76 -15.03 5.54
CA GLU A 66 6.52 -15.56 4.95
C GLU A 66 5.39 -14.52 4.95
N ASN A 67 5.22 -13.78 6.05
CA ASN A 67 4.19 -12.75 6.16
C ASN A 67 4.47 -11.53 5.28
N PHE A 68 5.74 -11.18 5.03
CA PHE A 68 6.11 -10.11 4.11
C PHE A 68 5.60 -10.37 2.69
N TYR A 69 5.55 -11.64 2.24
CA TYR A 69 5.06 -11.99 0.92
C TYR A 69 3.54 -12.08 0.82
N LYS A 70 2.80 -11.88 1.92
CA LYS A 70 1.35 -11.81 1.88
C LYS A 70 0.89 -10.43 1.38
N HIS A 71 -0.17 -10.42 0.60
CA HIS A 71 -0.80 -9.22 0.04
C HIS A 71 -1.89 -8.67 0.98
N GLU A 72 -1.61 -8.67 2.29
CA GLU A 72 -2.56 -8.31 3.34
C GLU A 72 -2.10 -7.03 4.05
N LEU A 73 -2.80 -5.91 3.81
CA LEU A 73 -2.36 -4.59 4.26
C LEU A 73 -2.27 -4.47 5.79
N THR A 74 -3.22 -5.02 6.53
CA THR A 74 -3.22 -4.98 8.00
C THR A 74 -2.06 -5.77 8.59
N LEU A 75 -1.75 -6.93 8.02
CA LEU A 75 -0.59 -7.73 8.41
C LEU A 75 0.72 -6.99 8.09
N LEU A 76 0.83 -6.41 6.90
CA LEU A 76 2.02 -5.64 6.51
C LEU A 76 2.20 -4.39 7.37
N ARG A 77 1.12 -3.69 7.74
CA ARG A 77 1.16 -2.56 8.69
C ARG A 77 1.71 -2.97 10.05
N LYS A 78 1.27 -4.12 10.56
CA LYS A 78 1.79 -4.70 11.80
C LYS A 78 3.27 -5.05 11.69
N LEU A 79 3.69 -5.71 10.60
CA LEU A 79 5.10 -6.02 10.35
C LEU A 79 5.96 -4.76 10.20
N ALA A 80 5.39 -3.68 9.68
CA ALA A 80 6.02 -2.37 9.55
C ALA A 80 6.10 -1.60 10.88
N ASP A 81 5.59 -2.16 11.98
CA ASP A 81 5.56 -1.52 13.30
C ASP A 81 4.88 -0.15 13.28
N LEU A 82 3.75 -0.06 12.57
CA LEU A 82 2.98 1.18 12.38
C LEU A 82 1.60 1.14 13.05
N ASP A 83 1.25 0.06 13.76
CA ASP A 83 -0.08 -0.11 14.35
C ASP A 83 -0.39 1.00 15.36
N ASP A 84 0.36 1.10 16.46
CA ASP A 84 0.08 2.10 17.49
C ASP A 84 0.16 3.54 16.96
N GLU A 85 1.15 3.84 16.13
CA GLU A 85 1.36 5.20 15.64
C GLU A 85 0.22 5.66 14.71
N MET A 86 -0.23 4.79 13.81
CA MET A 86 -1.31 5.11 12.87
C MET A 86 -2.69 5.11 13.57
N ASP A 87 -2.89 4.29 14.62
CA ASP A 87 -4.16 4.29 15.38
C ASP A 87 -4.33 5.55 16.23
N ASN A 88 -3.23 6.16 16.68
CA ASN A 88 -3.25 7.38 17.50
C ASN A 88 -3.15 8.68 16.66
N ASP A 89 -2.94 8.58 15.35
CA ASP A 89 -2.89 9.74 14.47
C ASP A 89 -4.26 10.03 13.85
N ALA A 90 -4.91 11.07 14.38
CA ALA A 90 -6.26 11.48 13.99
C ALA A 90 -6.40 11.88 12.51
N ALA A 91 -5.30 12.24 11.83
CA ALA A 91 -5.34 12.65 10.43
C ALA A 91 -5.32 11.43 9.49
N VAL A 92 -4.44 10.46 9.73
CA VAL A 92 -4.31 9.29 8.85
C VAL A 92 -5.28 8.17 9.22
N ARG A 93 -5.67 8.02 10.49
CA ARG A 93 -6.54 6.92 10.94
C ARG A 93 -7.82 6.74 10.11
N PRO A 94 -8.63 7.79 9.87
CA PRO A 94 -9.84 7.63 9.05
C PRO A 94 -9.53 7.26 7.59
N LEU A 95 -8.39 7.71 7.05
CA LEU A 95 -7.95 7.38 5.70
C LEU A 95 -7.47 5.92 5.62
N TRP A 96 -6.84 5.42 6.68
CA TRP A 96 -6.52 4.00 6.81
C TRP A 96 -7.77 3.13 6.79
N ASP A 97 -8.84 3.55 7.48
CA ASP A 97 -10.10 2.79 7.51
C ASP A 97 -10.74 2.63 6.12
N VAL A 98 -10.50 3.55 5.19
CA VAL A 98 -10.93 3.44 3.80
C VAL A 98 -10.10 2.40 3.02
N VAL A 99 -8.79 2.32 3.25
CA VAL A 99 -7.87 1.52 2.43
C VAL A 99 -7.63 0.11 2.94
N LYS A 100 -7.79 -0.13 4.25
CA LYS A 100 -7.35 -1.36 4.92
C LYS A 100 -7.98 -2.65 4.36
N ASP A 101 -9.18 -2.55 3.79
CA ASP A 101 -9.95 -3.67 3.25
C ASP A 101 -9.67 -3.94 1.76
N TRP A 102 -8.73 -3.20 1.17
CA TRP A 102 -8.22 -3.49 -0.17
C TRP A 102 -7.40 -4.79 -0.18
N SER A 103 -7.51 -5.55 -1.27
CA SER A 103 -6.65 -6.71 -1.53
C SER A 103 -6.48 -6.92 -3.04
N GLU A 104 -5.51 -7.75 -3.44
CA GLU A 104 -5.34 -8.10 -4.86
C GLU A 104 -6.53 -8.87 -5.47
N GLN A 105 -7.39 -9.47 -4.64
CA GLN A 105 -8.58 -10.21 -5.09
C GLN A 105 -9.60 -9.30 -5.78
N ARG A 106 -9.54 -7.99 -5.51
CA ARG A 106 -10.41 -6.98 -6.13
C ARG A 106 -10.31 -6.95 -7.66
N ARG A 107 -9.24 -7.53 -8.25
CA ARG A 107 -9.10 -7.75 -9.70
C ARG A 107 -10.20 -8.62 -10.34
N TYR A 108 -10.90 -9.42 -9.54
CA TYR A 108 -11.95 -10.33 -10.00
C TYR A 108 -13.36 -9.77 -9.72
N GLU A 109 -13.44 -8.57 -9.16
CA GLU A 109 -14.68 -7.83 -8.99
C GLU A 109 -14.88 -6.90 -10.18
N ILE A 110 -16.14 -6.67 -10.55
CA ILE A 110 -16.52 -5.77 -11.65
C ILE A 110 -17.64 -4.84 -11.20
N GLY A 111 -17.67 -3.63 -11.75
CA GLY A 111 -18.78 -2.70 -11.56
C GLY A 111 -18.64 -1.80 -10.35
N ARG A 112 -17.41 -1.46 -9.94
CA ARG A 112 -17.20 -0.40 -8.95
C ARG A 112 -17.77 0.93 -9.40
N LYS A 113 -18.26 1.69 -8.43
CA LYS A 113 -18.74 3.05 -8.62
C LYS A 113 -17.57 4.02 -8.58
N GLU A 114 -17.75 5.15 -9.27
CA GLU A 114 -16.82 6.29 -9.24
C GLU A 114 -16.42 6.66 -7.82
N GLN A 115 -17.39 6.83 -6.91
CA GLN A 115 -17.13 7.22 -5.53
C GLN A 115 -16.17 6.27 -4.81
N GLU A 116 -16.31 4.95 -5.00
CA GLU A 116 -15.45 3.96 -4.35
C GLU A 116 -13.99 4.07 -4.85
N ALA A 117 -13.80 4.28 -6.15
CA ALA A 117 -12.48 4.44 -6.75
C ALA A 117 -11.84 5.77 -6.33
N THR A 118 -12.61 6.85 -6.33
CA THR A 118 -12.15 8.18 -5.92
C THR A 118 -11.80 8.23 -4.44
N ASP A 119 -12.65 7.69 -3.56
CA ASP A 119 -12.41 7.67 -2.11
C ASP A 119 -11.14 6.89 -1.77
N LEU A 120 -10.96 5.71 -2.37
CA LEU A 120 -9.75 4.91 -2.17
C LEU A 120 -8.52 5.68 -2.68
N TYR A 121 -8.56 6.19 -3.91
CA TYR A 121 -7.44 6.89 -4.52
C TYR A 121 -7.03 8.11 -3.68
N ASP A 122 -7.99 8.94 -3.26
CA ASP A 122 -7.74 10.12 -2.45
C ASP A 122 -7.19 9.79 -1.07
N ALA A 123 -7.73 8.78 -0.40
CA ALA A 123 -7.24 8.33 0.90
C ALA A 123 -5.77 7.86 0.83
N ILE A 124 -5.39 7.21 -0.29
CA ILE A 124 -4.02 6.78 -0.55
C ILE A 124 -3.14 7.99 -0.86
N GLU A 125 -3.48 8.77 -1.90
CA GLU A 125 -2.64 9.85 -2.43
C GLU A 125 -2.39 10.96 -1.40
N LYS A 126 -3.44 11.39 -0.69
CA LYS A 126 -3.40 12.58 0.18
C LYS A 126 -3.09 12.24 1.63
N GLY A 127 -3.09 10.97 2.00
CA GLY A 127 -3.02 10.53 3.38
C GLY A 127 -2.05 9.40 3.62
N VAL A 128 -2.52 8.17 3.38
CA VAL A 128 -1.84 6.95 3.81
C VAL A 128 -0.45 6.84 3.17
N LEU A 129 -0.34 7.11 1.87
CA LEU A 129 0.95 6.98 1.19
C LEU A 129 1.97 8.01 1.70
N PRO A 130 1.72 9.34 1.68
CA PRO A 130 2.64 10.32 2.26
C PRO A 130 3.01 10.03 3.72
N TRP A 131 2.04 9.56 4.53
CA TRP A 131 2.27 9.23 5.92
C TRP A 131 3.25 8.06 6.10
N ILE A 132 3.12 6.99 5.31
CA ILE A 132 4.10 5.88 5.30
C ILE A 132 5.45 6.36 4.76
N LYS A 133 5.45 7.19 3.70
CA LYS A 133 6.68 7.74 3.10
C LYS A 133 7.52 8.55 4.09
N ALA A 134 6.90 9.29 4.99
CA ALA A 134 7.58 10.04 6.04
C ALA A 134 8.37 9.15 7.04
N ARG A 135 8.13 7.84 7.03
CA ARG A 135 8.72 6.84 7.94
C ARG A 135 9.64 5.84 7.24
N TRP A 136 10.00 6.11 5.97
CA TRP A 136 10.89 5.29 5.16
C TRP A 136 12.26 5.00 5.77
#